data_AF-A0A9X7JHP2-F1
#
_entry.id   AF-A0A9X7JHP2-F1
#
_cell.length_a   1.000
_cell.length_b   1.000
_cell.length_c   1.000
_cell.angle_alpha   90.00
_cell.angle_beta   90.00
_cell.angle_gamma   90.00
#
_symmetry.space_group_name_H-M   'P 1'
#
loop_
_entity.id
_entity.type
_entity.pdbx_description
1 polymer ?
#
loop_
_entity_poly.entity_id
_entity_poly.type
_entity_poly.pdbx_seq_one_letter_code
_entity_poly.pdbx_strand_id
1 'polypeptide(L)'
;NNLSETAFVKFLDHQNFEIRWFSPISEVAFCGHATLASAFVLFKDYTTAKTLQFHVKDLGIFIVSQAQDGKIQMNFPVRPAQKLDDYPAILDEALQKPFKAVYQNAQAYIVEYESVQDVLDEVPDFSKLKTLG
;
A
#
# COMPACT_ATOMS: atom_id res chain seq x y z
N ASN A 1 12.12 -4.84 17.66
CA ASN A 1 10.99 -4.55 16.74
C ASN A 1 11.18 -3.17 16.16
N ASN A 2 11.71 -3.09 14.93
CA ASN A 2 11.83 -1.87 14.13
C ASN A 2 11.50 -2.22 12.67
N LEU A 3 10.32 -2.84 12.48
CA LEU A 3 9.79 -3.22 11.17
C LEU A 3 8.91 -2.07 10.65
N SER A 4 8.68 -2.03 9.33
CA SER A 4 7.83 -1.01 8.70
C SER A 4 6.46 -0.91 9.40
N GLU A 5 5.78 -2.04 9.61
CA GLU A 5 4.51 -2.10 10.35
C GLU A 5 4.39 -3.39 11.16
N THR A 6 3.64 -3.30 12.26
CA THR A 6 3.09 -4.45 13.00
C THR A 6 1.58 -4.50 12.82
N ALA A 7 1.07 -5.62 12.31
CA ALA A 7 -0.36 -5.87 12.20
C ALA A 7 -0.87 -6.62 13.43
N PHE A 8 -1.95 -6.13 14.03
CA PHE A 8 -2.68 -6.81 15.10
C PHE A 8 -4.00 -7.31 14.55
N VAL A 9 -4.23 -8.61 14.68
CA VAL A 9 -5.41 -9.29 14.17
C VAL A 9 -6.22 -9.83 15.33
N LYS A 10 -7.50 -9.49 15.38
CA LYS A 10 -8.45 -10.00 16.38
C LYS A 10 -9.46 -10.92 15.69
N PHE A 11 -9.49 -12.17 16.11
CA PHE A 11 -10.49 -13.14 15.66
C PHE A 11 -11.90 -12.70 16.07
N LEU A 12 -12.84 -12.75 15.12
CA LEU A 12 -14.26 -12.57 15.38
C LEU A 12 -15.01 -13.89 15.21
N ASP A 13 -14.81 -14.54 14.06
CA ASP A 13 -15.32 -15.88 13.76
C ASP A 13 -14.45 -16.58 12.69
N HIS A 14 -14.89 -17.75 12.23
CA HIS A 14 -14.16 -18.60 11.27
C HIS A 14 -13.64 -17.89 10.00
N GLN A 15 -14.29 -16.82 9.56
CA GLN A 15 -13.92 -16.07 8.35
C GLN A 15 -13.69 -14.58 8.62
N ASN A 16 -14.07 -14.05 9.79
CA ASN A 16 -14.04 -12.63 10.10
C ASN A 16 -12.98 -12.28 11.14
N PHE A 17 -12.25 -11.19 10.88
CA PHE A 17 -11.18 -10.68 11.73
C PHE A 17 -11.21 -9.15 11.74
N GLU A 18 -10.95 -8.50 12.87
CA GLU A 18 -10.54 -7.09 12.86
C GLU A 18 -9.03 -7.02 12.64
N ILE A 19 -8.57 -6.00 11.92
CA ILE A 19 -7.13 -5.75 11.72
C ILE A 19 -6.80 -4.27 11.91
N ARG A 20 -5.66 -4.01 12.55
CA ARG A 20 -5.08 -2.68 12.74
C ARG A 20 -3.57 -2.74 12.48
N TRP A 21 -3.00 -1.66 11.97
CA TRP A 21 -1.58 -1.58 11.63
C TRP A 21 -0.91 -0.42 12.33
N PHE A 22 0.30 -0.66 12.84
CA PHE A 22 1.08 0.34 13.54
C PHE A 22 2.48 0.41 12.94
N SER A 23 2.86 1.59 12.51
CA SER A 23 4.27 1.93 12.29
C SER A 23 4.98 2.07 13.64
N PRO A 24 6.31 2.27 13.68
CA PRO A 24 7.01 2.55 14.93
C PRO A 24 6.51 3.79 15.69
N ILE A 25 5.79 4.71 15.03
CA ILE A 25 5.41 6.00 15.59
C ILE A 25 3.90 6.19 15.78
N SER A 26 3.06 5.51 14.98
CA SER A 26 1.60 5.72 15.01
C SER A 26 0.85 4.59 14.32
N GLU A 27 -0.45 4.51 14.60
CA GLU A 27 -1.39 3.73 13.80
C GLU A 27 -1.48 4.29 12.37
N VAL A 28 -1.52 3.41 11.38
CA VAL A 28 -1.75 3.77 9.97
C VAL A 28 -3.11 3.25 9.51
N ALA A 29 -3.81 4.03 8.70
CA ALA A 29 -5.16 3.70 8.25
C ALA A 29 -5.21 2.44 7.36
N PHE A 30 -4.12 2.13 6.67
CA PHE A 30 -4.03 0.99 5.76
C PHE A 30 -2.57 0.59 5.52
N CYS A 31 -2.31 -0.72 5.48
CA CYS A 31 -1.04 -1.27 5.01
C CYS A 31 -1.28 -2.59 4.26
N GLY A 32 -1.10 -2.58 2.93
CA GLY A 32 -1.41 -3.73 2.07
C GLY A 32 -0.50 -4.93 2.30
N HIS A 33 0.81 -4.73 2.45
CA HIS A 33 1.76 -5.83 2.65
C HIS A 33 1.64 -6.46 4.04
N ALA A 34 1.34 -5.69 5.08
CA ALA A 34 1.06 -6.24 6.40
C ALA A 34 -0.28 -7.01 6.41
N THR A 35 -1.30 -6.54 5.67
CA THR A 35 -2.54 -7.31 5.45
C THR A 35 -2.27 -8.66 4.77
N LEU A 36 -1.45 -8.66 3.73
CA LEU A 36 -1.03 -9.86 3.01
C LEU A 36 -0.30 -10.84 3.94
N ALA A 37 0.64 -10.34 4.74
CA ALA A 37 1.39 -11.15 5.69
C ALA A 37 0.48 -11.76 6.77
N SER A 38 -0.46 -10.98 7.32
CA SER A 38 -1.46 -11.48 8.26
C SER A 38 -2.34 -12.57 7.65
N ALA A 39 -2.83 -12.36 6.42
CA ALA A 39 -3.63 -13.36 5.71
C ALA A 39 -2.85 -14.66 5.49
N PHE A 40 -1.58 -14.56 5.11
CA PHE A 40 -0.70 -15.72 4.92
C PHE A 40 -0.60 -16.57 6.19
N VAL A 41 -0.34 -15.94 7.34
CA VAL A 41 -0.25 -16.65 8.63
C VAL A 41 -1.59 -17.29 8.98
N LEU A 42 -2.71 -16.58 8.79
CA LEU A 42 -4.04 -17.11 9.08
C LEU A 42 -4.37 -18.34 8.23
N PHE A 43 -4.20 -18.26 6.91
CA PHE A 43 -4.46 -19.39 6.00
C PHE A 43 -3.56 -20.60 6.28
N LYS A 44 -2.34 -20.37 6.77
CA LYS A 44 -1.39 -21.43 7.03
C LYS A 44 -1.67 -22.14 8.34
N ASP A 45 -1.88 -21.38 9.41
CA ASP A 45 -1.77 -21.91 10.78
C ASP A 45 -3.09 -21.82 11.58
N TYR A 46 -4.08 -21.02 11.15
CA TYR A 46 -5.24 -20.66 12.00
C TYR A 46 -6.62 -20.88 11.38
N THR A 47 -6.74 -21.20 10.09
CA THR A 47 -8.04 -21.47 9.45
C THR A 47 -7.93 -22.40 8.24
N THR A 48 -9.02 -23.12 7.95
CA THR A 48 -9.19 -23.88 6.70
C THR A 48 -9.98 -23.11 5.64
N ALA A 49 -10.52 -21.94 5.98
CA ALA A 49 -11.21 -21.08 5.06
C ALA A 49 -10.30 -20.63 3.91
N LYS A 50 -10.87 -20.44 2.73
CA LYS A 50 -10.16 -19.91 1.54
C LYS A 50 -10.44 -18.45 1.26
N THR A 51 -11.27 -17.83 2.10
CA THR A 51 -11.60 -16.41 2.06
C THR A 51 -11.71 -15.90 3.48
N LEU A 52 -11.11 -14.73 3.72
CA LEU A 52 -11.13 -14.00 4.98
C LEU A 52 -11.71 -12.62 4.74
N GLN A 53 -12.40 -12.11 5.75
CA GLN A 53 -12.94 -10.76 5.80
C GLN A 53 -12.24 -10.01 6.93
N PHE A 54 -11.40 -9.04 6.54
CA PHE A 54 -10.78 -8.11 7.47
C PHE A 54 -11.66 -6.87 7.63
N HIS A 55 -12.14 -6.66 8.84
CA HIS A 55 -12.87 -5.49 9.29
C HIS A 55 -11.83 -4.41 9.63
N VAL A 56 -11.76 -3.41 8.76
CA VAL A 56 -10.78 -2.33 8.81
C VAL A 56 -11.45 -1.06 9.31
N LYS A 57 -10.87 -0.49 10.35
CA LYS A 57 -11.33 0.77 10.92
C LYS A 57 -11.38 1.84 9.83
N ASP A 58 -12.53 2.50 9.69
CA ASP A 58 -12.80 3.60 8.76
C ASP A 58 -12.71 3.26 7.24
N LEU A 59 -12.36 2.02 6.85
CA LEU A 59 -12.25 1.60 5.44
C LEU A 59 -13.19 0.44 5.06
N GLY A 60 -13.92 -0.13 6.02
CA GLY A 60 -14.88 -1.20 5.76
C GLY A 60 -14.23 -2.57 5.72
N ILE A 61 -14.69 -3.45 4.82
CA ILE A 61 -14.27 -4.85 4.78
C ILE A 61 -13.34 -5.09 3.59
N PHE A 62 -12.15 -5.64 3.87
CA PHE A 62 -11.29 -6.21 2.84
C PHE A 62 -11.47 -7.73 2.80
N ILE A 63 -11.75 -8.22 1.60
CA ILE A 63 -11.87 -9.62 1.25
C ILE A 63 -10.52 -10.09 0.72
N VAL A 64 -9.99 -11.11 1.39
CA VAL A 64 -8.72 -11.73 1.04
C VAL A 64 -8.95 -13.19 0.76
N SER A 65 -8.53 -13.69 -0.40
CA SER A 65 -8.71 -15.09 -0.80
C SER A 65 -7.38 -15.76 -1.11
N GLN A 66 -7.28 -17.07 -0.85
CA GLN A 66 -6.13 -17.89 -1.22
C GLN A 66 -6.52 -18.81 -2.38
N ALA A 67 -5.84 -18.66 -3.51
CA ALA A 67 -5.99 -19.51 -4.68
C ALA A 67 -5.36 -20.90 -4.45
N GLN A 68 -5.68 -21.85 -5.34
CA GLN A 68 -5.18 -23.23 -5.25
C GLN A 68 -3.64 -23.31 -5.38
N ASP A 69 -3.02 -22.37 -6.09
CA ASP A 69 -1.56 -22.27 -6.22
C ASP A 69 -0.87 -21.60 -5.01
N GLY A 70 -1.64 -21.29 -3.96
CA GLY A 70 -1.16 -20.65 -2.73
C GLY A 70 -1.05 -19.14 -2.81
N LYS A 71 -1.27 -18.51 -3.98
CA LYS A 71 -1.26 -17.05 -4.09
C LYS A 71 -2.45 -16.44 -3.35
N ILE A 72 -2.21 -15.27 -2.77
CA ILE A 72 -3.23 -14.53 -2.03
C ILE A 72 -3.65 -13.33 -2.86
N GLN A 73 -4.97 -13.14 -2.98
CA GLN A 73 -5.60 -12.03 -3.68
C GLN A 73 -6.32 -11.15 -2.66
N MET A 74 -6.26 -9.84 -2.85
CA MET A 74 -6.87 -8.85 -1.95
C MET A 74 -7.65 -7.84 -2.78
N ASN A 75 -8.84 -7.44 -2.32
CA ASN A 75 -9.53 -6.29 -2.89
C ASN A 75 -9.16 -5.02 -2.10
N PHE A 76 -8.63 -4.03 -2.79
CA PHE A 76 -8.38 -2.71 -2.20
C PHE A 76 -9.28 -1.66 -2.86
N PRO A 77 -9.65 -0.61 -2.12
CA PRO A 77 -10.39 0.50 -2.71
C PRO A 77 -9.57 1.13 -3.83
N VAL A 78 -10.23 1.38 -4.97
CA VAL A 78 -9.60 2.09 -6.10
C VAL A 78 -9.38 3.55 -5.70
N ARG A 79 -8.16 4.05 -5.88
CA ARG A 79 -7.78 5.45 -5.64
C ARG A 79 -7.28 6.05 -6.94
N PRO A 80 -8.18 6.50 -7.83
CA PRO A 80 -7.78 6.98 -9.14
C PRO A 80 -6.89 8.22 -9.00
N ALA A 81 -5.82 8.27 -9.78
CA ALA A 81 -4.98 9.44 -9.89
C ALA A 81 -5.45 10.30 -11.07
N GLN A 82 -5.41 11.62 -10.89
CA GLN A 82 -5.72 12.59 -11.93
C GLN A 82 -4.43 13.11 -12.52
N LYS A 83 -4.38 13.19 -13.85
CA LYS A 83 -3.26 13.83 -14.55
C LYS A 83 -3.22 15.31 -14.18
N LEU A 84 -2.04 15.81 -13.88
CA LEU A 84 -1.79 17.23 -13.63
C LEU A 84 -1.15 17.86 -14.86
N ASP A 85 -1.75 18.95 -15.33
CA ASP A 85 -1.14 19.80 -16.36
C ASP A 85 -0.09 20.73 -15.72
N ASP A 86 -0.37 21.22 -14.52
CA ASP A 86 0.55 21.99 -13.68
C ASP A 86 0.87 21.21 -12.40
N TYR A 87 2.15 21.01 -12.09
CA TYR A 87 2.63 20.33 -10.89
C TYR A 87 3.77 21.11 -10.22
N PRO A 88 4.06 20.85 -8.93
CA PRO A 88 5.13 21.56 -8.23
C PRO A 88 6.49 21.38 -8.89
N ALA A 89 7.18 22.48 -9.20
CA ALA A 89 8.51 22.50 -9.81
C ALA A 89 9.58 21.72 -9.01
N ILE A 90 9.33 21.49 -7.71
CA ILE A 90 10.18 20.65 -6.87
C ILE A 90 10.30 19.21 -7.41
N LEU A 91 9.32 18.71 -8.18
CA LEU A 91 9.41 17.40 -8.84
C LEU A 91 10.51 17.39 -9.90
N ASP A 92 10.62 18.45 -10.71
CA ASP A 92 11.71 18.62 -11.69
C ASP A 92 13.07 18.80 -11.01
N GLU A 93 13.09 19.45 -9.85
CA GLU A 93 14.32 19.72 -9.11
C GLU A 93 14.83 18.52 -8.29
N ALA A 94 13.92 17.59 -7.92
CA ALA A 94 14.22 16.47 -7.05
C ALA A 94 14.40 15.15 -7.80
N LEU A 95 13.86 15.03 -9.02
CA LEU A 95 13.96 13.84 -9.86
C LEU A 95 14.94 14.11 -11.00
N GLN A 96 15.91 13.23 -11.20
CA GLN A 96 17.01 13.45 -12.14
C GLN A 96 16.67 12.96 -13.54
N LYS A 97 15.72 12.03 -13.68
CA LYS A 97 15.32 11.46 -14.96
C LYS A 97 14.14 12.23 -15.55
N PRO A 98 14.10 12.43 -16.88
CA PRO A 98 12.97 13.09 -17.53
C PRO A 98 11.72 12.21 -17.41
N PHE A 99 10.60 12.81 -17.02
CA PHE A 99 9.30 12.16 -16.96
C PHE A 99 8.29 12.83 -17.90
N LYS A 100 7.28 12.06 -18.31
CA LYS A 100 6.31 12.46 -19.35
C LYS A 100 5.02 13.02 -18.79
N ALA A 101 4.64 12.59 -17.59
CA ALA A 101 3.41 13.00 -16.97
C ALA A 101 3.51 12.88 -15.45
N VAL A 102 2.76 13.74 -14.77
CA VAL A 102 2.55 13.69 -13.34
C VAL A 102 1.06 13.47 -13.10
N TYR A 103 0.75 12.58 -12.17
CA TYR A 103 -0.59 12.33 -11.67
C TYR A 103 -0.59 12.53 -10.16
N GLN A 104 -1.76 12.81 -9.60
CA GLN A 104 -1.92 12.91 -8.16
C GLN A 104 -3.21 12.25 -7.71
N ASN A 105 -3.13 11.57 -6.57
CA ASN A 105 -4.30 11.20 -5.77
C ASN A 105 -4.12 11.68 -4.33
N ALA A 106 -5.06 11.34 -3.45
CA ALA A 106 -5.04 11.78 -2.05
C ALA A 106 -3.82 11.31 -1.22
N GLN A 107 -2.96 10.43 -1.75
CA GLN A 107 -1.79 9.89 -1.03
C GLN A 107 -0.45 10.22 -1.65
N ALA A 108 -0.39 10.45 -2.96
CA ALA A 108 0.89 10.53 -3.65
C ALA A 108 0.80 11.31 -4.96
N TYR A 109 1.92 11.93 -5.30
CA TYR A 109 2.28 12.18 -6.69
C TYR A 109 2.79 10.88 -7.33
N ILE A 110 2.40 10.67 -8.57
CA ILE A 110 2.80 9.53 -9.40
C ILE A 110 3.46 10.10 -10.65
N VAL A 111 4.71 9.72 -10.88
CA VAL A 111 5.52 10.22 -11.99
C VAL A 111 5.67 9.11 -13.03
N GLU A 112 5.31 9.40 -14.27
CA GLU A 112 5.38 8.46 -15.40
C GLU A 112 6.65 8.70 -16.21
N TYR A 113 7.56 7.74 -16.19
CA TYR A 113 8.80 7.76 -16.97
C TYR A 113 8.63 7.09 -18.35
N GLU A 114 9.58 7.34 -19.26
CA GLU A 114 9.61 6.71 -20.59
C GLU A 114 9.85 5.20 -20.49
N SER A 115 10.77 4.77 -19.61
CA SER A 115 11.20 3.37 -19.54
C SER A 115 11.33 2.84 -18.11
N VAL A 116 11.33 1.52 -17.99
CA VAL A 116 11.64 0.82 -16.73
C VAL A 116 13.06 1.17 -16.26
N GLN A 117 14.00 1.36 -17.18
CA GLN A 117 15.37 1.69 -16.83
C GLN A 117 15.48 3.07 -16.18
N ASP A 118 14.68 4.04 -16.63
CA ASP A 118 14.64 5.37 -16.00
C ASP A 118 14.15 5.29 -14.55
N VAL A 119 13.14 4.46 -14.27
CA VAL A 119 12.67 4.20 -12.90
C VAL A 119 13.78 3.57 -12.04
N LEU A 120 14.53 2.61 -12.61
CA LEU A 120 15.60 1.91 -11.90
C LEU A 120 16.83 2.79 -11.64
N ASP A 121 17.14 3.69 -12.56
CA ASP A 121 18.30 4.58 -12.49
C ASP A 121 18.00 5.92 -11.81
N GLU A 122 16.76 6.15 -11.38
CA GLU A 122 16.38 7.38 -10.68
C GLU A 122 17.06 7.44 -9.31
N VAL A 123 17.53 8.64 -8.96
CA VAL A 123 18.16 8.93 -7.67
C VAL A 123 17.47 10.18 -7.10
N PRO A 124 16.32 10.02 -6.42
CA PRO A 124 15.54 11.15 -5.92
C PRO A 124 16.27 11.92 -4.82
N ASP A 125 16.17 13.25 -4.84
CA ASP A 125 16.49 14.08 -3.68
C ASP A 125 15.32 14.04 -2.67
N PHE A 126 15.40 13.10 -1.74
CA PHE A 126 14.37 12.94 -0.70
C PHE A 126 14.25 14.15 0.24
N SER A 127 15.30 14.98 0.37
CA SER A 127 15.22 16.19 1.19
C SER A 127 14.29 17.22 0.56
N LYS A 128 14.33 17.34 -0.78
CA LYS A 128 13.41 18.17 -1.54
C LYS A 128 12.00 17.58 -1.55
N LEU A 129 11.85 16.28 -1.83
CA LEU A 129 10.54 15.63 -1.89
C LEU A 129 9.77 15.74 -0.56
N LYS A 130 10.45 15.75 0.58
CA LYS A 130 9.82 15.93 1.91
C LYS A 130 9.08 17.27 2.06
N THR A 131 9.37 18.26 1.20
CA THR A 131 8.69 19.56 1.23
C THR A 131 7.30 19.55 0.57
N LEU A 132 6.93 18.46 -0.12
CA LEU A 132 5.65 18.31 -0.82
C LEU A 132 4.44 18.02 0.08
N GLY A 133 4.66 17.81 1.39
CA GLY A 133 3.63 17.38 2.35
C GLY A 133 3.55 15.88 2.47
#